data_AF-A0A7G8G2V6-F1
#
_entry.id   AF-A0A7G8G2V6-F1
#
_cell.length_a   1.000
_cell.length_b   1.000
_cell.length_c   1.000
_cell.angle_alpha   90.00
_cell.angle_beta   90.00
_cell.angle_gamma   90.00
#
_symmetry.space_group_name_H-M   'P 1'
#
loop_
_entity.id
_entity.type
_entity.pdbx_description
1 polymer ?
#
loop_
_entity_poly.entity_id
_entity_poly.type
_entity_poly.pdbx_seq_one_letter_code
_entity_poly.pdbx_strand_id
1 'polypeptide(L)'
;METVLDSNSFFSPSLDRDAIHRRILELEKGKVGLYSVGLYPASLAYNCAMQKNSEGHLLLAPRPGRDLLGAFPDDVIQGMDEVHVATIEAMATHELAGKRVTNSLADLLMRCELVILSANSNHVEEDLREACRLRSELNREQVVIACLAGSFGHDQIANESYVLCEKEPNLAFFSGFHRHGALRNPLDSFTANFCHPNALTALLGARLLDCLSPNIQVSPGVHNVEGQYIKAAKNMASVFAGFGYSFHKQNPGVLPTLLTLLLDQCLDQAATVSMARRDRQRLYNRQPFSLTELGYGVPRIEAALVREGDMEKVRDHTFAQLTAMVADVRGSMMMPVSGKPTRNFQVGQVLSDHMRLEQRCPESMEELEGWCEAAGLRKGGLEGLKALRYWPQIARKYSIPVHDASMINLLYMAIYGRQATKDVAFSVMTDSRQLSTYCQESVRPSHSRRYAEALQNLDLPEAMDLIVNAVIADNARRLIRGDSGFEDMEVDDDPPAYLRAMNVIENAL
;
A
#
# COMPACT_ATOMS: atom_id res chain seq x y z
N MET A 1 16.58 -0.81 -17.83
CA MET A 1 15.87 0.48 -17.66
C MET A 1 16.84 1.43 -17.02
N GLU A 2 17.05 2.58 -17.65
CA GLU A 2 17.90 3.65 -17.18
C GLU A 2 17.13 4.43 -16.10
N THR A 3 17.72 4.62 -14.93
CA THR A 3 17.15 5.46 -13.86
C THR A 3 17.20 6.91 -14.32
N VAL A 4 16.10 7.64 -14.14
CA VAL A 4 16.04 9.07 -14.48
C VAL A 4 16.45 9.92 -13.28
N LEU A 5 16.50 9.34 -12.07
CA LEU A 5 16.81 10.03 -10.82
C LEU A 5 18.08 9.50 -10.14
N ASP A 6 19.25 9.98 -10.58
CA ASP A 6 20.56 9.53 -10.07
C ASP A 6 20.81 9.91 -8.60
N SER A 7 20.34 11.09 -8.20
CA SER A 7 20.39 11.56 -6.81
C SER A 7 19.13 12.34 -6.43
N ASN A 8 18.72 12.20 -5.17
CA ASN A 8 17.56 12.86 -4.60
C ASN A 8 17.86 13.18 -3.13
N SER A 9 18.27 14.41 -2.86
CA SER A 9 18.77 14.82 -1.55
C SER A 9 18.62 16.31 -1.40
N PHE A 10 18.39 16.79 -0.18
CA PHE A 10 18.36 18.22 0.13
C PHE A 10 19.73 18.90 0.09
N PHE A 11 20.81 18.12 -0.01
CA PHE A 11 22.19 18.60 0.07
C PHE A 11 23.01 18.18 -1.15
N SER A 12 23.85 19.11 -1.61
CA SER A 12 24.96 18.78 -2.50
C SER A 12 26.05 18.00 -1.76
N PRO A 13 26.85 17.19 -2.47
CA PRO A 13 28.04 16.57 -1.91
C PRO A 13 29.05 17.64 -1.48
N SER A 14 29.07 17.97 -0.18
CA SER A 14 29.94 18.98 0.40
C SER A 14 30.38 18.55 1.81
N LEU A 15 31.59 18.96 2.20
CA LEU A 15 32.12 18.82 3.56
C LEU A 15 32.20 20.17 4.29
N ASP A 16 31.74 21.26 3.65
CA ASP A 16 31.71 22.59 4.26
C ASP A 16 30.60 22.65 5.31
N ARG A 17 31.01 22.66 6.58
CA ARG A 17 30.12 22.70 7.74
C ARG A 17 29.21 23.93 7.75
N ASP A 18 29.72 25.09 7.36
CA ASP A 18 28.95 26.35 7.41
C ASP A 18 27.94 26.42 6.27
N ALA A 19 28.28 25.90 5.09
CA ALA A 19 27.33 25.72 4.00
C ALA A 19 26.21 24.73 4.37
N ILE A 20 26.55 23.58 4.97
CA ILE A 20 25.56 22.58 5.41
C ILE A 20 24.65 23.17 6.49
N HIS A 21 25.22 23.87 7.48
CA HIS A 21 24.46 24.50 8.55
C HIS A 21 23.47 25.54 7.99
N ARG A 22 23.92 26.41 7.07
CA ARG A 22 23.03 27.35 6.38
C ARG A 22 21.90 26.63 5.64
N ARG A 23 22.22 25.55 4.93
CA ARG A 23 21.22 24.76 4.20
C ARG A 23 20.17 24.14 5.13
N ILE A 24 20.55 23.67 6.31
CA ILE A 24 19.58 23.17 7.30
C ILE A 24 18.60 24.28 7.74
N LEU A 25 19.10 25.50 7.98
CA LEU A 25 18.25 26.65 8.33
C LEU A 25 17.36 27.11 7.18
N GLU A 26 17.80 26.97 5.93
CA GLU A 26 16.97 27.19 4.75
C GLU A 26 15.83 26.17 4.68
N LEU A 27 16.12 24.89 4.92
CA LEU A 27 15.10 23.83 4.92
C LEU A 27 14.05 24.05 6.02
N GLU A 28 14.42 24.59 7.18
CA GLU A 28 13.45 24.91 8.23
C GLU A 28 12.35 25.88 7.76
N LYS A 29 12.68 26.77 6.81
CA LYS A 29 11.76 27.73 6.21
C LYS A 29 11.29 27.32 4.81
N GLY A 30 11.67 26.12 4.39
CA GLY A 30 11.41 25.59 3.06
C GLY A 30 9.91 25.43 2.78
N LYS A 31 9.58 25.40 1.49
CA LYS A 31 8.21 25.16 1.01
C LYS A 31 8.08 23.77 0.44
N VAL A 32 6.88 23.23 0.52
CA VAL A 32 6.46 21.99 -0.12
C VAL A 32 5.56 22.32 -1.30
N GLY A 33 5.84 21.74 -2.46
CA GLY A 33 5.01 21.84 -3.66
C GLY A 33 4.21 20.57 -3.90
N LEU A 34 2.92 20.67 -4.21
CA LEU A 34 2.11 19.55 -4.69
C LEU A 34 1.72 19.77 -6.15
N TYR A 35 2.19 18.88 -7.03
CA TYR A 35 1.90 18.92 -8.46
C TYR A 35 0.84 17.88 -8.85
N SER A 36 -0.07 18.25 -9.76
CA SER A 36 -1.22 17.43 -10.16
C SER A 36 -2.25 17.32 -9.02
N VAL A 37 -2.83 18.47 -8.68
CA VAL A 37 -3.76 18.65 -7.56
C VAL A 37 -5.03 17.80 -7.74
N GLY A 38 -5.10 16.71 -6.98
CA GLY A 38 -6.29 15.86 -6.86
C GLY A 38 -6.96 16.00 -5.48
N LEU A 39 -7.86 15.06 -5.15
CA LEU A 39 -8.61 15.07 -3.89
C LEU A 39 -7.71 15.18 -2.65
N TYR A 40 -6.62 14.42 -2.59
CA TYR A 40 -5.72 14.41 -1.42
C TYR A 40 -4.94 15.74 -1.28
N PRO A 41 -4.18 16.20 -2.30
CA PRO A 41 -3.53 17.51 -2.25
C PRO A 41 -4.47 18.67 -1.94
N ALA A 42 -5.64 18.71 -2.58
CA ALA A 42 -6.59 19.80 -2.39
C ALA A 42 -7.20 19.78 -0.97
N SER A 43 -7.45 18.59 -0.41
CA SER A 43 -7.96 18.49 0.96
C SER A 43 -6.88 18.82 2.01
N LEU A 44 -5.62 18.47 1.77
CA LEU A 44 -4.50 18.91 2.62
C LEU A 44 -4.32 20.43 2.54
N ALA A 45 -4.40 21.01 1.34
CA ALA A 45 -4.33 22.45 1.16
C ALA A 45 -5.48 23.18 1.86
N TYR A 46 -6.69 22.64 1.79
CA TYR A 46 -7.82 23.15 2.55
C TYR A 46 -7.58 23.08 4.05
N ASN A 47 -7.04 21.97 4.56
CA ASN A 47 -6.63 21.87 5.96
C ASN A 47 -5.61 22.96 6.34
N CYS A 48 -4.58 23.16 5.50
CA CYS A 48 -3.59 24.22 5.71
C CYS A 48 -4.23 25.62 5.67
N ALA A 49 -5.21 25.85 4.80
CA ALA A 49 -5.91 27.13 4.71
C ALA A 49 -6.75 27.44 5.97
N MET A 50 -7.27 26.42 6.64
CA MET A 50 -8.02 26.57 7.89
C MET A 50 -7.15 26.99 9.08
N GLN A 51 -5.85 26.75 9.00
CA GLN A 51 -4.91 26.96 10.10
C GLN A 51 -4.13 28.25 9.86
N LYS A 52 -4.25 29.23 10.77
CA LYS A 52 -3.64 30.57 10.61
C LYS A 52 -2.09 30.56 10.58
N ASN A 53 -1.46 29.47 11.01
CA ASN A 53 -0.01 29.36 11.11
C ASN A 53 0.67 28.70 9.88
N SER A 54 -0.10 28.26 8.88
CA SER A 54 0.41 27.52 7.72
C SER A 54 0.54 28.37 6.45
N GLU A 55 0.37 29.69 6.56
CA GLU A 55 0.54 30.61 5.44
C GLU A 55 1.97 30.53 4.88
N GLY A 56 2.08 30.18 3.59
CA GLY A 56 3.31 30.30 2.82
C GLY A 56 4.21 29.07 2.73
N HIS A 57 3.90 27.97 3.43
CA HIS A 57 4.69 26.72 3.39
C HIS A 57 4.25 25.72 2.31
N LEU A 58 3.00 25.82 1.84
CA LEU A 58 2.46 24.96 0.79
C LEU A 58 2.24 25.73 -0.51
N LEU A 59 2.73 25.18 -1.63
CA LEU A 59 2.43 25.64 -2.98
C LEU A 59 1.74 24.52 -3.77
N LEU A 60 0.84 24.92 -4.67
CA LEU A 60 0.09 24.00 -5.51
C LEU A 60 0.34 24.31 -6.98
N ALA A 61 0.35 23.29 -7.83
CA ALA A 61 0.32 23.45 -9.27
C ALA A 61 -0.60 22.39 -9.89
N PRO A 62 -1.79 22.77 -10.39
CA PRO A 62 -2.63 21.84 -11.14
C PRO A 62 -1.96 21.44 -12.46
N ARG A 63 -2.19 20.21 -12.93
CA ARG A 63 -1.73 19.78 -14.26
C ARG A 63 -2.42 20.65 -15.33
N PRO A 64 -1.75 21.02 -16.43
CA PRO A 64 -2.36 21.84 -17.48
C PRO A 64 -3.72 21.28 -17.94
N GLY A 65 -4.71 22.18 -18.06
CA GLY A 65 -6.08 21.82 -18.43
C GLY A 65 -6.94 21.25 -17.30
N ARG A 66 -6.49 21.30 -16.03
CA ARG A 66 -7.30 20.91 -14.87
C ARG A 66 -7.56 22.08 -13.94
N ASP A 67 -8.77 22.11 -13.40
CA ASP A 67 -9.17 23.06 -12.37
C ASP A 67 -8.60 22.66 -11.01
N LEU A 68 -8.18 23.65 -10.22
CA LEU A 68 -7.54 23.46 -8.92
C LEU A 68 -8.39 22.64 -7.94
N LEU A 69 -9.71 22.93 -7.92
CA LEU A 69 -10.68 22.24 -7.06
C LEU A 69 -11.52 21.22 -7.83
N GLY A 70 -11.23 20.97 -9.11
CA GLY A 70 -12.06 20.12 -10.00
C GLY A 70 -12.11 18.63 -9.61
N ALA A 71 -11.35 18.22 -8.60
CA ALA A 71 -11.44 16.88 -8.03
C ALA A 71 -12.61 16.73 -7.04
N PHE A 72 -13.12 17.84 -6.48
CA PHE A 72 -14.26 17.84 -5.58
C PHE A 72 -15.59 17.85 -6.33
N PRO A 73 -16.61 17.16 -5.82
CA PRO A 73 -18.00 17.37 -6.24
C PRO A 73 -18.48 18.82 -6.01
N ASP A 74 -19.42 19.30 -6.83
CA ASP A 74 -19.91 20.69 -6.75
C ASP A 74 -20.58 21.01 -5.40
N ASP A 75 -21.35 20.07 -4.85
CA ASP A 75 -21.98 20.19 -3.53
C ASP A 75 -20.94 20.34 -2.41
N VAL A 76 -19.80 19.67 -2.57
CA VAL A 76 -18.68 19.78 -1.64
C VAL A 76 -18.04 21.16 -1.73
N ILE A 77 -17.84 21.71 -2.94
CA ILE A 77 -17.25 23.04 -3.15
C ILE A 77 -18.16 24.13 -2.57
N GLN A 78 -19.48 24.02 -2.79
CA GLN A 78 -20.46 24.98 -2.26
C GLN A 78 -20.49 25.03 -0.72
N GLY A 79 -20.13 23.93 -0.05
CA GLY A 79 -20.05 23.87 1.40
C GLY A 79 -18.71 24.33 1.98
N MET A 80 -17.74 24.73 1.15
CA MET A 80 -16.43 25.22 1.60
C MET A 80 -16.49 26.69 2.01
N ASP A 81 -15.68 27.07 2.98
CA ASP A 81 -15.51 28.46 3.39
C ASP A 81 -14.75 29.24 2.31
N GLU A 82 -15.32 30.36 1.86
CA GLU A 82 -14.78 31.19 0.78
C GLU A 82 -13.38 31.74 1.10
N VAL A 83 -13.08 32.04 2.36
CA VAL A 83 -11.76 32.54 2.78
C VAL A 83 -10.71 31.44 2.63
N HIS A 84 -11.04 30.20 3.05
CA HIS A 84 -10.12 29.08 2.89
C HIS A 84 -9.91 28.73 1.40
N VAL A 85 -10.96 28.83 0.58
CA VAL A 85 -10.86 28.65 -0.88
C VAL A 85 -9.93 29.70 -1.49
N ALA A 86 -10.08 30.97 -1.15
CA ALA A 86 -9.22 32.04 -1.63
C ALA A 86 -7.73 31.81 -1.25
N THR A 87 -7.48 31.29 -0.04
CA THR A 87 -6.13 30.90 0.40
C THR A 87 -5.56 29.75 -0.45
N ILE A 88 -6.36 28.75 -0.81
CA ILE A 88 -5.93 27.66 -1.71
C ILE A 88 -5.58 28.21 -3.10
N GLU A 89 -6.40 29.11 -3.64
CA GLU A 89 -6.09 29.78 -4.90
C GLU A 89 -4.78 30.57 -4.81
N ALA A 90 -4.50 31.21 -3.67
CA ALA A 90 -3.24 31.90 -3.43
C ALA A 90 -2.05 30.93 -3.41
N MET A 91 -2.19 29.74 -2.80
CA MET A 91 -1.16 28.68 -2.85
C MET A 91 -0.88 28.22 -4.29
N ALA A 92 -1.87 28.31 -5.19
CA ALA A 92 -1.77 27.88 -6.58
C ALA A 92 -1.29 28.94 -7.57
N THR A 93 -1.02 30.16 -7.11
CA THR A 93 -0.70 31.29 -7.99
C THR A 93 0.51 32.09 -7.51
N HIS A 94 1.06 32.90 -8.40
CA HIS A 94 2.05 33.94 -8.09
C HIS A 94 1.90 35.13 -9.01
N GLU A 95 2.57 36.24 -8.70
CA GLU A 95 2.62 37.40 -9.58
C GLU A 95 3.79 37.32 -10.57
N LEU A 96 3.49 37.50 -11.85
CA LEU A 96 4.47 37.62 -12.92
C LEU A 96 4.10 38.83 -13.79
N ALA A 97 5.01 39.81 -13.87
CA ALA A 97 4.80 41.07 -14.59
C ALA A 97 3.48 41.79 -14.22
N GLY A 98 3.14 41.82 -12.92
CA GLY A 98 1.93 42.46 -12.41
C GLY A 98 0.63 41.71 -12.68
N LYS A 99 0.69 40.46 -13.17
CA LYS A 99 -0.46 39.58 -13.37
C LYS A 99 -0.36 38.34 -12.49
N ARG A 100 -1.49 37.94 -11.91
CA ARG A 100 -1.61 36.67 -11.20
C ARG A 100 -1.62 35.53 -12.22
N VAL A 101 -0.67 34.60 -12.09
CA VAL A 101 -0.51 33.43 -12.95
C VAL A 101 -0.54 32.16 -12.11
N THR A 102 -1.07 31.07 -12.68
CA THR A 102 -1.09 29.75 -12.04
C THR A 102 0.31 29.15 -12.03
N ASN A 103 0.71 28.57 -10.89
CA ASN A 103 2.00 27.89 -10.78
C ASN A 103 2.04 26.66 -11.71
N SER A 104 3.18 26.48 -12.34
CA SER A 104 3.58 25.29 -13.09
C SER A 104 4.45 24.36 -12.25
N LEU A 105 4.78 23.17 -12.77
CA LEU A 105 5.75 22.27 -12.15
C LEU A 105 7.14 22.94 -12.01
N ALA A 106 7.55 23.72 -13.01
CA ALA A 106 8.80 24.47 -12.96
C ALA A 106 8.81 25.51 -11.82
N ASP A 107 7.68 26.20 -11.60
CA ASP A 107 7.55 27.15 -10.50
C ASP A 107 7.67 26.47 -9.13
N LEU A 108 7.10 25.27 -8.99
CA LEU A 108 7.27 24.48 -7.76
C LEU A 108 8.73 24.10 -7.54
N LEU A 109 9.43 23.59 -8.55
CA LEU A 109 10.85 23.22 -8.46
C LEU A 109 11.76 24.42 -8.15
N MET A 110 11.41 25.61 -8.63
CA MET A 110 12.15 26.83 -8.32
C MET A 110 11.94 27.34 -6.89
N ARG A 111 10.74 27.15 -6.32
CA ARG A 111 10.31 27.83 -5.08
C ARG A 111 10.16 26.90 -3.88
N CYS A 112 10.25 25.59 -4.08
CA CYS A 112 10.10 24.58 -3.04
C CYS A 112 11.42 23.84 -2.81
N GLU A 113 11.52 23.22 -1.63
CA GLU A 113 12.60 22.30 -1.29
C GLU A 113 12.18 20.84 -1.48
N LEU A 114 10.88 20.57 -1.39
CA LEU A 114 10.26 19.28 -1.63
C LEU A 114 9.10 19.44 -2.63
N VAL A 115 9.08 18.65 -3.69
CA VAL A 115 7.97 18.60 -4.65
C VAL A 115 7.39 17.19 -4.69
N ILE A 116 6.09 17.07 -4.42
CA ILE A 116 5.35 15.81 -4.44
C ILE A 116 4.48 15.74 -5.69
N LEU A 117 4.71 14.72 -6.50
CA LEU A 117 3.91 14.36 -7.66
C LEU A 117 2.71 13.54 -7.20
N SER A 118 1.50 14.12 -7.31
CA SER A 118 0.26 13.51 -6.82
C SER A 118 -0.66 12.97 -7.90
N ALA A 119 -0.17 12.87 -9.13
CA ALA A 119 -0.86 12.18 -10.20
C ALA A 119 -1.13 10.70 -9.87
N ASN A 120 -2.15 10.13 -10.52
CA ASN A 120 -2.42 8.69 -10.47
C ASN A 120 -1.42 7.90 -11.35
N SER A 121 -1.53 6.57 -11.32
CA SER A 121 -0.73 5.63 -12.12
C SER A 121 -0.63 5.97 -13.60
N ASN A 122 -1.68 6.55 -14.19
CA ASN A 122 -1.72 6.88 -15.62
C ASN A 122 -0.77 8.04 -16.01
N HIS A 123 -0.35 8.85 -15.04
CA HIS A 123 0.25 10.16 -15.30
C HIS A 123 1.56 10.37 -14.54
N VAL A 124 1.74 9.70 -13.40
CA VAL A 124 2.85 9.93 -12.47
C VAL A 124 4.23 9.70 -13.09
N GLU A 125 4.36 8.77 -14.04
CA GLU A 125 5.63 8.52 -14.71
C GLU A 125 6.04 9.64 -15.67
N GLU A 126 5.09 10.15 -16.46
CA GLU A 126 5.33 11.31 -17.32
C GLU A 126 5.69 12.52 -16.47
N ASP A 127 4.94 12.74 -15.39
CA ASP A 127 5.16 13.82 -14.46
C ASP A 127 6.55 13.71 -13.78
N LEU A 128 7.01 12.49 -13.48
CA LEU A 128 8.34 12.25 -12.92
C LEU A 128 9.46 12.54 -13.93
N ARG A 129 9.33 12.06 -15.17
CA ARG A 129 10.33 12.34 -16.21
C ARG A 129 10.45 13.84 -16.45
N GLU A 130 9.32 14.53 -16.52
CA GLU A 130 9.28 15.98 -16.68
C GLU A 130 9.87 16.71 -15.47
N ALA A 131 9.56 16.28 -14.24
CA ALA A 131 10.13 16.85 -13.03
C ALA A 131 11.65 16.70 -13.00
N CYS A 132 12.19 15.54 -13.36
CA CYS A 132 13.64 15.32 -13.43
C CYS A 132 14.30 16.22 -14.49
N ARG A 133 13.72 16.29 -15.70
CA ARG A 133 14.20 17.15 -16.79
C ARG A 133 14.26 18.62 -16.35
N LEU A 134 13.14 19.14 -15.83
CA LEU A 134 13.05 20.52 -15.35
C LEU A 134 14.00 20.78 -14.18
N ARG A 135 14.16 19.83 -13.24
CA ARG A 135 15.07 19.98 -12.10
C ARG A 135 16.51 20.22 -12.57
N SER A 136 16.95 19.51 -13.60
CA SER A 136 18.27 19.69 -14.18
C SER A 136 18.40 20.98 -15.00
N GLU A 137 17.40 21.31 -15.84
CA GLU A 137 17.39 22.56 -16.62
C GLU A 137 17.40 23.82 -15.73
N LEU A 138 16.71 23.76 -14.59
CA LEU A 138 16.64 24.85 -13.61
C LEU A 138 17.84 24.87 -12.65
N ASN A 139 18.74 23.89 -12.74
CA ASN A 139 19.87 23.71 -11.83
C ASN A 139 19.44 23.64 -10.34
N ARG A 140 18.37 22.89 -10.07
CA ARG A 140 17.75 22.72 -8.75
C ARG A 140 17.90 21.29 -8.22
N GLU A 141 19.10 20.71 -8.35
CA GLU A 141 19.37 19.30 -8.00
C GLU A 141 19.13 18.96 -6.52
N GLN A 142 19.13 19.96 -5.62
CA GLN A 142 18.88 19.77 -4.19
C GLN A 142 17.38 19.81 -3.81
N VAL A 143 16.48 19.87 -4.80
CA VAL A 143 15.04 19.72 -4.58
C VAL A 143 14.70 18.25 -4.56
N VAL A 144 14.11 17.82 -3.45
CA VAL A 144 13.67 16.43 -3.30
C VAL A 144 12.37 16.23 -4.06
N ILE A 145 12.35 15.23 -4.92
CA ILE A 145 11.14 14.79 -5.62
C ILE A 145 10.55 13.60 -4.88
N ALA A 146 9.25 13.63 -4.66
CA ALA A 146 8.48 12.53 -4.07
C ALA A 146 7.25 12.20 -4.92
N CYS A 147 6.64 11.05 -4.70
CA CYS A 147 5.34 10.70 -5.29
C CYS A 147 4.33 10.27 -4.23
N LEU A 148 3.05 10.41 -4.58
CA LEU A 148 1.89 9.96 -3.79
C LEU A 148 1.18 8.77 -4.44
N ALA A 149 1.54 8.39 -5.67
CA ALA A 149 0.88 7.33 -6.44
C ALA A 149 1.03 5.97 -5.72
N GLY A 150 -0.08 5.45 -5.19
CA GLY A 150 -0.14 4.19 -4.45
C GLY A 150 -0.78 3.05 -5.23
N SER A 151 -0.38 2.84 -6.47
CA SER A 151 -0.96 1.86 -7.41
C SER A 151 0.12 1.22 -8.27
N PHE A 152 -0.11 0.00 -8.74
CA PHE A 152 0.79 -0.65 -9.70
C PHE A 152 0.73 0.07 -11.06
N GLY A 153 1.91 0.36 -11.61
CA GLY A 153 2.08 0.63 -13.03
C GLY A 153 2.15 -0.67 -13.82
N HIS A 154 1.98 -0.58 -15.13
CA HIS A 154 2.15 -1.71 -16.03
C HIS A 154 2.79 -1.27 -17.33
N ASP A 155 3.91 -1.90 -17.68
CA ASP A 155 4.61 -1.70 -18.93
C ASP A 155 4.02 -2.65 -19.98
N GLN A 156 3.33 -2.09 -20.98
CA GLN A 156 2.68 -2.87 -22.03
C GLN A 156 3.69 -3.56 -22.96
N ILE A 157 4.91 -3.02 -23.08
CA ILE A 157 5.95 -3.54 -23.99
C ILE A 157 6.68 -4.68 -23.31
N ALA A 158 7.16 -4.44 -22.08
CA ALA A 158 7.83 -5.48 -21.29
C ALA A 158 6.84 -6.52 -20.75
N ASN A 159 5.53 -6.21 -20.78
CA ASN A 159 4.48 -6.94 -20.09
C ASN A 159 4.93 -7.20 -18.64
N GLU A 160 5.03 -6.13 -17.86
CA GLU A 160 5.51 -6.18 -16.48
C GLU A 160 4.82 -5.14 -15.61
N SER A 161 4.24 -5.58 -14.49
CA SER A 161 3.73 -4.68 -13.45
C SER A 161 4.80 -4.30 -12.43
N TYR A 162 4.72 -3.09 -11.90
CA TYR A 162 5.71 -2.56 -10.96
C TYR A 162 5.13 -1.47 -10.06
N VAL A 163 5.86 -1.13 -9.01
CA VAL A 163 5.68 0.12 -8.28
C VAL A 163 6.76 1.13 -8.71
N LEU A 164 6.43 2.41 -8.79
CA LEU A 164 7.32 3.43 -9.38
C LEU A 164 8.66 3.55 -8.65
N CYS A 165 8.66 3.48 -7.32
CA CYS A 165 9.86 3.53 -6.49
C CYS A 165 10.76 2.29 -6.72
N GLU A 166 10.26 1.18 -7.25
CA GLU A 166 11.13 0.07 -7.67
C GLU A 166 11.95 0.43 -8.91
N LYS A 167 11.33 1.14 -9.87
CA LYS A 167 12.02 1.66 -11.06
C LYS A 167 12.97 2.80 -10.70
N GLU A 168 12.58 3.65 -9.74
CA GLU A 168 13.35 4.79 -9.27
C GLU A 168 13.58 4.71 -7.75
N PRO A 169 14.55 3.90 -7.27
CA PRO A 169 14.76 3.66 -5.84
C PRO A 169 15.07 4.91 -5.01
N ASN A 170 15.62 5.97 -5.62
CA ASN A 170 15.87 7.25 -4.96
C ASN A 170 14.62 8.14 -4.82
N LEU A 171 13.50 7.79 -5.46
CA LEU A 171 12.27 8.58 -5.39
C LEU A 171 11.67 8.47 -3.98
N ALA A 172 11.37 9.61 -3.35
CA ALA A 172 10.65 9.60 -2.08
C ALA A 172 9.18 9.19 -2.29
N PHE A 173 8.58 8.59 -1.27
CA PHE A 173 7.19 8.16 -1.28
C PHE A 173 6.45 8.77 -0.09
N PHE A 174 5.34 9.45 -0.35
CA PHE A 174 4.51 10.06 0.68
C PHE A 174 3.16 9.33 0.79
N SER A 175 2.84 8.85 1.99
CA SER A 175 1.68 7.99 2.26
C SER A 175 1.02 8.36 3.60
N GLY A 176 -0.20 7.88 3.85
CA GLY A 176 -0.94 8.12 5.10
C GLY A 176 -2.41 8.52 4.92
N PHE A 177 -2.76 8.99 3.74
CA PHE A 177 -4.12 9.46 3.48
C PHE A 177 -5.06 8.30 3.11
N HIS A 178 -5.95 7.92 4.02
CA HIS A 178 -7.01 6.94 3.77
C HIS A 178 -8.39 7.57 3.63
N ARG A 179 -8.57 8.85 4.00
CA ARG A 179 -9.87 9.53 4.07
C ARG A 179 -9.74 11.02 3.79
N HIS A 180 -9.75 11.42 2.52
CA HIS A 180 -9.65 12.85 2.14
C HIS A 180 -10.74 13.74 2.78
N GLY A 181 -11.88 13.16 3.21
CA GLY A 181 -12.89 13.88 3.99
C GLY A 181 -12.40 14.32 5.37
N ALA A 182 -11.58 13.50 6.05
CA ALA A 182 -11.02 13.81 7.37
C ALA A 182 -10.11 15.04 7.32
N LEU A 183 -9.35 15.20 6.24
CA LEU A 183 -8.47 16.35 6.01
C LEU A 183 -9.22 17.69 6.06
N ARG A 184 -10.52 17.71 5.77
CA ARG A 184 -11.33 18.94 5.77
C ARG A 184 -12.04 19.22 7.09
N ASN A 185 -11.89 18.33 8.08
CA ASN A 185 -12.43 18.53 9.42
C ASN A 185 -11.35 19.20 10.30
N PRO A 186 -11.62 20.40 10.85
CA PRO A 186 -10.61 21.13 11.63
C PRO A 186 -10.21 20.43 12.92
N LEU A 187 -11.09 19.56 13.44
CA LEU A 187 -10.90 18.85 14.70
C LEU A 187 -10.29 17.46 14.52
N ASP A 188 -10.07 17.03 13.28
CA ASP A 188 -9.50 15.73 12.97
C ASP A 188 -7.98 15.83 12.79
N SER A 189 -7.28 14.75 13.10
CA SER A 189 -5.83 14.64 12.95
C SER A 189 -5.47 13.34 12.26
N PHE A 190 -4.35 13.35 11.54
CA PHE A 190 -3.97 12.20 10.73
C PHE A 190 -2.47 12.01 10.71
N THR A 191 -2.08 10.75 10.64
CA THR A 191 -0.70 10.34 10.56
C THR A 191 -0.33 10.05 9.11
N ALA A 192 0.91 10.34 8.76
CA ALA A 192 1.48 10.08 7.45
C ALA A 192 2.93 9.59 7.58
N ASN A 193 3.42 8.97 6.52
CA ASN A 193 4.81 8.57 6.39
C ASN A 193 5.43 9.26 5.17
N PHE A 194 6.59 9.87 5.38
CA PHE A 194 7.47 10.28 4.30
C PHE A 194 8.65 9.32 4.23
N CYS A 195 8.66 8.48 3.19
CA CYS A 195 9.65 7.43 3.00
C CYS A 195 10.70 7.83 1.97
N HIS A 196 11.98 7.71 2.31
CA HIS A 196 13.09 7.92 1.37
C HIS A 196 14.27 7.00 1.76
N PRO A 197 14.99 6.35 0.81
CA PRO A 197 16.04 5.37 1.13
C PRO A 197 17.20 5.92 1.95
N ASN A 198 17.36 7.24 2.05
CA ASN A 198 18.31 7.90 2.95
C ASN A 198 17.58 8.46 4.19
N ALA A 199 17.95 7.98 5.39
CA ALA A 199 17.31 8.32 6.66
C ALA A 199 17.33 9.82 7.00
N LEU A 200 18.43 10.53 6.67
CA LEU A 200 18.50 11.98 6.91
C LEU A 200 17.53 12.76 6.02
N THR A 201 17.43 12.38 4.74
CA THR A 201 16.47 12.96 3.81
C THR A 201 15.04 12.64 4.22
N ALA A 202 14.78 11.41 4.69
CA ALA A 202 13.48 11.03 5.23
C ALA A 202 13.11 11.90 6.45
N LEU A 203 14.04 12.08 7.39
CA LEU A 203 13.85 12.90 8.60
C LEU A 203 13.51 14.36 8.27
N LEU A 204 14.30 14.98 7.39
CA LEU A 204 14.10 16.39 7.01
C LEU A 204 12.83 16.58 6.18
N GLY A 205 12.54 15.65 5.27
CA GLY A 205 11.31 15.68 4.46
C GLY A 205 10.05 15.48 5.31
N ALA A 206 10.11 14.56 6.29
CA ALA A 206 9.04 14.40 7.26
C ALA A 206 8.83 15.70 8.05
N ARG A 207 9.90 16.33 8.55
CA ARG A 207 9.83 17.61 9.27
C ARG A 207 9.20 18.72 8.44
N LEU A 208 9.57 18.85 7.15
CA LEU A 208 8.96 19.82 6.24
C LEU A 208 7.44 19.62 6.11
N LEU A 209 7.00 18.37 5.99
CA LEU A 209 5.58 18.03 5.84
C LEU A 209 4.80 18.18 7.15
N ASP A 210 5.42 17.86 8.29
CA ASP A 210 4.87 17.99 9.64
C ASP A 210 4.59 19.47 9.99
N CYS A 211 5.36 20.40 9.42
CA CYS A 211 5.14 21.84 9.57
C CYS A 211 3.99 22.40 8.71
N LEU A 212 3.41 21.61 7.80
CA LEU A 212 2.34 22.12 6.92
C LEU A 212 1.04 22.40 7.65
N SER A 213 0.73 21.62 8.70
CA SER A 213 -0.48 21.81 9.50
C SER A 213 -0.33 21.16 10.88
N PRO A 214 -0.89 21.74 11.95
CA PRO A 214 -0.96 21.08 13.26
C PRO A 214 -1.75 19.76 13.25
N ASN A 215 -2.57 19.52 12.22
CA ASN A 215 -3.41 18.32 12.13
C ASN A 215 -2.72 17.14 11.42
N ILE A 216 -1.57 17.37 10.76
CA ILE A 216 -0.78 16.30 10.16
C ILE A 216 0.38 15.93 11.09
N GLN A 217 0.63 14.63 11.24
CA GLN A 217 1.79 14.11 11.93
C GLN A 217 2.57 13.23 10.95
N VAL A 218 3.77 13.64 10.55
CA VAL A 218 4.54 12.93 9.52
C VAL A 218 5.74 12.23 10.13
N SER A 219 5.76 10.91 10.06
CA SER A 219 6.88 10.09 10.50
C SER A 219 7.84 9.79 9.34
N PRO A 220 9.15 9.88 9.56
CA PRO A 220 10.13 9.48 8.55
C PRO A 220 10.15 7.96 8.38
N GLY A 221 10.55 7.49 7.20
CA GLY A 221 10.85 6.08 6.97
C GLY A 221 11.83 5.87 5.82
N VAL A 222 12.45 4.69 5.74
CA VAL A 222 13.39 4.36 4.66
C VAL A 222 12.80 3.47 3.56
N HIS A 223 11.57 2.98 3.78
CA HIS A 223 10.92 1.96 2.98
C HIS A 223 9.98 2.53 1.93
N ASN A 224 10.54 3.25 0.96
CA ASN A 224 9.77 3.87 -0.11
C ASN A 224 9.13 2.83 -1.05
N VAL A 225 9.89 1.83 -1.50
CA VAL A 225 9.39 0.75 -2.37
C VAL A 225 8.33 -0.07 -1.65
N GLU A 226 8.61 -0.51 -0.43
CA GLU A 226 7.68 -1.37 0.32
C GLU A 226 6.44 -0.59 0.72
N GLY A 227 6.59 0.67 1.15
CA GLY A 227 5.46 1.55 1.43
C GLY A 227 4.56 1.74 0.22
N GLN A 228 5.12 1.91 -0.97
CA GLN A 228 4.34 2.01 -2.20
C GLN A 228 3.69 0.69 -2.59
N TYR A 229 4.39 -0.43 -2.39
CA TYR A 229 3.84 -1.77 -2.60
C TYR A 229 2.65 -2.04 -1.68
N ILE A 230 2.76 -1.78 -0.37
CA ILE A 230 1.66 -1.90 0.60
C ILE A 230 0.46 -1.10 0.12
N LYS A 231 0.69 0.16 -0.29
CA LYS A 231 -0.35 1.04 -0.82
C LYS A 231 -1.01 0.48 -2.09
N ALA A 232 -0.26 -0.19 -2.96
CA ALA A 232 -0.79 -0.78 -4.18
C ALA A 232 -1.57 -2.08 -3.88
N ALA A 233 -1.02 -2.97 -3.07
CA ALA A 233 -1.64 -4.24 -2.65
C ALA A 233 -2.94 -4.02 -1.88
N LYS A 234 -2.99 -2.99 -1.01
CA LYS A 234 -4.20 -2.68 -0.24
C LYS A 234 -5.41 -2.39 -1.15
N ASN A 235 -5.20 -1.93 -2.39
CA ASN A 235 -6.32 -1.62 -3.29
C ASN A 235 -7.07 -2.89 -3.68
N MET A 236 -6.37 -4.01 -3.91
CA MET A 236 -6.99 -5.32 -4.15
C MET A 236 -7.63 -5.85 -2.87
N ALA A 237 -6.91 -5.79 -1.76
CA ALA A 237 -7.40 -6.27 -0.48
C ALA A 237 -8.63 -5.47 0.03
N SER A 238 -8.73 -4.19 -0.29
CA SER A 238 -9.88 -3.32 -0.02
C SER A 238 -11.14 -3.80 -0.76
N VAL A 239 -11.02 -4.36 -1.98
CA VAL A 239 -12.15 -5.01 -2.68
C VAL A 239 -12.64 -6.22 -1.90
N PHE A 240 -11.73 -7.09 -1.43
CA PHE A 240 -12.12 -8.24 -0.61
C PHE A 240 -12.80 -7.78 0.68
N ALA A 241 -12.24 -6.78 1.37
CA ALA A 241 -12.82 -6.23 2.58
C ALA A 241 -14.24 -5.71 2.34
N GLY A 242 -14.47 -4.98 1.26
CA GLY A 242 -15.79 -4.50 0.87
C GLY A 242 -16.81 -5.62 0.67
N PHE A 243 -16.37 -6.71 0.04
CA PHE A 243 -17.18 -7.92 -0.10
C PHE A 243 -17.49 -8.52 1.27
N GLY A 244 -16.47 -8.76 2.10
CA GLY A 244 -16.63 -9.38 3.42
C GLY A 244 -17.60 -8.63 4.32
N TYR A 245 -17.43 -7.31 4.44
CA TYR A 245 -18.29 -6.44 5.27
C TYR A 245 -19.74 -6.37 4.78
N SER A 246 -19.98 -6.54 3.47
CA SER A 246 -21.33 -6.47 2.90
C SER A 246 -22.00 -7.83 2.90
N PHE A 247 -21.29 -8.88 2.51
CA PHE A 247 -21.85 -10.23 2.40
C PHE A 247 -22.10 -10.84 3.78
N HIS A 248 -21.13 -10.67 4.70
CA HIS A 248 -21.15 -11.25 6.04
C HIS A 248 -21.59 -10.26 7.11
N LYS A 249 -22.30 -9.19 6.75
CA LYS A 249 -22.80 -8.17 7.70
C LYS A 249 -23.60 -8.77 8.87
N GLN A 250 -24.33 -9.86 8.62
CA GLN A 250 -25.12 -10.58 9.63
C GLN A 250 -24.31 -11.60 10.44
N ASN A 251 -23.07 -11.89 10.03
CA ASN A 251 -22.14 -12.80 10.69
C ASN A 251 -20.86 -12.02 11.10
N PRO A 252 -20.96 -11.04 12.02
CA PRO A 252 -19.86 -10.09 12.25
C PRO A 252 -18.59 -10.74 12.83
N GLY A 253 -18.67 -11.97 13.35
CA GLY A 253 -17.53 -12.69 13.91
C GLY A 253 -16.38 -12.94 12.93
N VAL A 254 -16.64 -13.06 11.62
CA VAL A 254 -15.59 -13.27 10.60
C VAL A 254 -14.86 -11.98 10.23
N LEU A 255 -15.47 -10.81 10.45
CA LEU A 255 -14.94 -9.53 9.95
C LEU A 255 -13.61 -9.12 10.59
N PRO A 256 -13.40 -9.26 11.92
CA PRO A 256 -12.11 -8.99 12.53
C PRO A 256 -11.00 -9.92 11.99
N THR A 257 -11.29 -11.22 11.83
CA THR A 257 -10.34 -12.19 11.28
C THR A 257 -9.94 -11.83 9.86
N LEU A 258 -10.91 -11.49 9.02
CA LEU A 258 -10.70 -11.09 7.63
C LEU A 258 -9.87 -9.79 7.55
N LEU A 259 -10.18 -8.79 8.37
CA LEU A 259 -9.42 -7.54 8.40
C LEU A 259 -7.96 -7.76 8.83
N THR A 260 -7.73 -8.55 9.88
CA THR A 260 -6.39 -8.87 10.37
C THR A 260 -5.60 -9.58 9.29
N LEU A 261 -6.18 -10.61 8.67
CA LEU A 261 -5.52 -11.37 7.62
C LEU A 261 -5.17 -10.52 6.39
N LEU A 262 -6.11 -9.71 5.90
CA LEU A 262 -5.86 -8.83 4.74
C LEU A 262 -4.75 -7.81 5.02
N LEU A 263 -4.69 -7.30 6.25
CA LEU A 263 -3.61 -6.41 6.68
C LEU A 263 -2.27 -7.15 6.70
N ASP A 264 -2.21 -8.29 7.39
CA ASP A 264 -0.97 -9.07 7.55
C ASP A 264 -0.42 -9.48 6.17
N GLN A 265 -1.28 -9.92 5.25
CA GLN A 265 -0.89 -10.24 3.87
C GLN A 265 -0.30 -9.05 3.13
N CYS A 266 -0.83 -7.83 3.30
CA CYS A 266 -0.23 -6.65 2.69
C CYS A 266 1.19 -6.36 3.24
N LEU A 267 1.42 -6.62 4.53
CA LEU A 267 2.71 -6.40 5.19
C LEU A 267 3.72 -7.50 4.84
N ASP A 268 3.31 -8.77 4.87
CA ASP A 268 4.17 -9.92 4.56
C ASP A 268 4.62 -9.91 3.09
N GLN A 269 3.73 -9.51 2.16
CA GLN A 269 4.11 -9.27 0.77
C GLN A 269 5.16 -8.16 0.65
N ALA A 270 5.03 -7.08 1.42
CA ALA A 270 6.00 -5.99 1.40
C ALA A 270 7.36 -6.41 1.98
N ALA A 271 7.36 -7.26 3.00
CA ALA A 271 8.59 -7.85 3.53
C ALA A 271 9.29 -8.77 2.52
N THR A 272 8.51 -9.53 1.73
CA THR A 272 9.02 -10.25 0.57
C THR A 272 9.67 -9.31 -0.45
N VAL A 273 9.00 -8.21 -0.78
CA VAL A 273 9.51 -7.20 -1.74
C VAL A 273 10.81 -6.57 -1.24
N SER A 274 10.91 -6.30 0.07
CA SER A 274 12.13 -5.77 0.71
C SER A 274 13.36 -6.64 0.42
N MET A 275 13.20 -7.97 0.43
CA MET A 275 14.29 -8.90 0.15
C MET A 275 14.72 -8.90 -1.33
N ALA A 276 13.77 -8.65 -2.24
CA ALA A 276 13.99 -8.64 -3.68
C ALA A 276 14.55 -7.31 -4.22
N ARG A 277 14.67 -6.28 -3.37
CA ARG A 277 15.22 -4.98 -3.75
C ARG A 277 16.65 -5.08 -4.29
N ARG A 278 16.88 -4.47 -5.44
CA ARG A 278 18.21 -4.36 -6.06
C ARG A 278 19.18 -3.49 -5.25
N ASP A 279 18.67 -2.48 -4.54
CA ASP A 279 19.43 -1.55 -3.71
C ASP A 279 19.50 -1.95 -2.23
N ARG A 280 19.04 -3.16 -1.84
CA ARG A 280 18.96 -3.60 -0.43
C ARG A 280 20.25 -3.40 0.37
N GLN A 281 21.40 -3.83 -0.18
CA GLN A 281 22.68 -3.67 0.51
C GLN A 281 23.04 -2.20 0.74
N ARG A 282 22.76 -1.35 -0.25
CA ARG A 282 22.99 0.10 -0.14
C ARG A 282 22.05 0.72 0.89
N LEU A 283 20.78 0.31 0.89
CA LEU A 283 19.77 0.77 1.83
C LEU A 283 20.22 0.55 3.28
N TYR A 284 20.67 -0.64 3.66
CA TYR A 284 21.02 -0.90 5.06
C TYR A 284 22.45 -0.50 5.46
N ASN A 285 23.42 -0.58 4.54
CA ASN A 285 24.83 -0.39 4.89
C ASN A 285 25.36 1.04 4.66
N ARG A 286 24.56 1.93 4.04
CA ARG A 286 24.97 3.33 3.75
C ARG A 286 24.05 4.37 4.39
N GLN A 287 23.37 4.02 5.48
CA GLN A 287 22.61 5.01 6.24
C GLN A 287 23.55 5.98 6.97
N PRO A 288 23.17 7.27 7.08
CA PRO A 288 23.95 8.25 7.83
C PRO A 288 23.97 8.00 9.34
N PHE A 289 22.97 7.29 9.86
CA PHE A 289 22.85 6.84 11.25
C PHE A 289 22.01 5.56 11.29
N SER A 290 22.00 4.85 12.42
CA SER A 290 21.29 3.57 12.54
C SER A 290 19.77 3.74 12.34
N LEU A 291 19.10 2.73 11.78
CA LEU A 291 17.64 2.76 11.68
C LEU A 291 16.97 2.83 13.06
N THR A 292 17.62 2.29 14.10
CA THR A 292 17.16 2.42 15.48
C THR A 292 17.15 3.86 15.98
N GLU A 293 18.10 4.70 15.54
CA GLU A 293 18.08 6.14 15.84
C GLU A 293 17.00 6.90 15.05
N LEU A 294 16.58 6.38 13.89
CA LEU A 294 15.41 6.94 13.16
C LEU A 294 14.08 6.62 13.87
N GLY A 295 14.07 5.64 14.79
CA GLY A 295 12.89 5.22 15.53
C GLY A 295 12.39 3.80 15.23
N TYR A 296 13.13 3.03 14.43
CA TYR A 296 12.80 1.61 14.23
C TYR A 296 13.19 0.77 15.44
N GLY A 297 12.39 -0.24 15.78
CA GLY A 297 12.71 -1.20 16.84
C GLY A 297 13.79 -2.22 16.44
N VAL A 298 14.23 -2.20 15.18
CA VAL A 298 15.17 -3.17 14.58
C VAL A 298 16.17 -2.46 13.66
N PRO A 299 17.39 -3.01 13.49
CA PRO A 299 18.39 -2.44 12.59
C PRO A 299 18.10 -2.70 11.10
N ARG A 300 17.25 -3.69 10.78
CA ARG A 300 16.83 -4.08 9.42
C ARG A 300 15.38 -4.54 9.43
N ILE A 301 14.66 -4.27 8.34
CA ILE A 301 13.25 -4.62 8.14
C ILE A 301 13.20 -5.60 6.95
N GLU A 302 13.25 -6.88 7.26
CA GLU A 302 13.30 -7.92 6.25
C GLU A 302 12.67 -9.23 6.73
N ALA A 303 12.01 -9.89 5.78
CA ALA A 303 11.47 -11.24 5.90
C ALA A 303 12.57 -12.31 6.02
N ALA A 304 13.54 -12.17 6.93
CA ALA A 304 14.63 -13.12 7.08
C ALA A 304 14.98 -13.43 8.53
N LEU A 305 15.23 -14.71 8.80
CA LEU A 305 15.74 -15.21 10.08
C LEU A 305 16.99 -16.07 9.83
N VAL A 306 18.02 -15.88 10.65
CA VAL A 306 19.19 -16.75 10.61
C VAL A 306 18.85 -18.04 11.36
N ARG A 307 18.81 -19.16 10.64
CA ARG A 307 18.64 -20.49 11.22
C ARG A 307 19.81 -21.36 10.82
N GLU A 308 20.53 -21.89 11.80
CA GLU A 308 21.69 -22.79 11.60
C GLU A 308 22.82 -22.23 10.71
N GLY A 309 22.89 -20.90 10.56
CA GLY A 309 23.90 -20.23 9.74
C GLY A 309 23.40 -19.78 8.36
N ASP A 310 22.22 -20.25 7.94
CA ASP A 310 21.57 -19.86 6.69
C ASP A 310 20.44 -18.86 6.93
N MET A 311 20.25 -17.95 5.97
CA MET A 311 19.16 -16.95 5.99
C MET A 311 17.89 -17.57 5.39
N GLU A 312 16.91 -17.90 6.23
CA GLU A 312 15.60 -18.37 5.79
C GLU A 312 14.62 -17.22 5.65
N LYS A 313 13.78 -17.26 4.61
CA LYS A 313 12.71 -16.27 4.42
C LYS A 313 11.56 -16.54 5.39
N VAL A 314 11.21 -15.58 6.23
CA VAL A 314 10.12 -15.68 7.23
C VAL A 314 9.15 -14.52 7.11
N ARG A 315 7.92 -14.70 7.58
CA ARG A 315 6.99 -13.57 7.76
C ARG A 315 7.59 -12.55 8.71
N ASP A 316 7.41 -11.28 8.37
CA ASP A 316 8.04 -10.18 9.08
C ASP A 316 7.05 -9.05 9.35
N HIS A 317 6.72 -8.91 10.63
CA HIS A 317 5.82 -7.89 11.14
C HIS A 317 6.53 -6.56 11.43
N THR A 318 7.80 -6.38 11.05
CA THR A 318 8.50 -5.10 11.30
C THR A 318 7.85 -3.92 10.56
N PHE A 319 7.18 -4.15 9.43
CA PHE A 319 6.34 -3.13 8.79
C PHE A 319 5.15 -2.68 9.64
N ALA A 320 4.72 -3.46 10.63
CA ALA A 320 3.69 -3.04 11.58
C ALA A 320 4.14 -1.85 12.45
N GLN A 321 5.45 -1.57 12.53
CA GLN A 321 5.99 -0.39 13.21
C GLN A 321 5.68 0.90 12.45
N LEU A 322 5.38 0.85 11.15
CA LEU A 322 4.94 2.00 10.35
C LEU A 322 3.46 2.30 10.62
N THR A 323 3.16 2.85 11.80
CA THR A 323 1.77 3.01 12.27
C THR A 323 0.88 3.78 11.30
N ALA A 324 1.37 4.82 10.63
CA ALA A 324 0.55 5.56 9.67
C ALA A 324 0.24 4.74 8.41
N MET A 325 1.17 3.90 7.96
CA MET A 325 0.92 2.95 6.87
C MET A 325 -0.11 1.89 7.29
N VAL A 326 0.02 1.32 8.49
CA VAL A 326 -0.95 0.36 9.03
C VAL A 326 -2.34 0.98 9.15
N ALA A 327 -2.43 2.21 9.68
CA ALA A 327 -3.68 2.95 9.80
C ALA A 327 -4.31 3.20 8.42
N ASP A 328 -3.49 3.53 7.42
CA ASP A 328 -3.97 3.74 6.06
C ASP A 328 -4.52 2.47 5.40
N VAL A 329 -3.85 1.34 5.59
CA VAL A 329 -4.32 0.03 5.10
C VAL A 329 -5.63 -0.36 5.79
N ARG A 330 -5.65 -0.36 7.13
CA ARG A 330 -6.85 -0.66 7.92
C ARG A 330 -8.02 0.25 7.57
N GLY A 331 -7.77 1.56 7.50
CA GLY A 331 -8.78 2.55 7.17
C GLY A 331 -9.41 2.39 5.79
N SER A 332 -8.71 1.73 4.86
CA SER A 332 -9.19 1.40 3.51
C SER A 332 -9.99 0.09 3.45
N MET A 333 -9.89 -0.75 4.47
CA MET A 333 -10.51 -2.07 4.59
C MET A 333 -11.64 -2.11 5.63
N MET A 334 -12.02 -0.97 6.19
CA MET A 334 -13.09 -0.86 7.19
C MET A 334 -14.18 0.08 6.73
N MET A 335 -15.43 -0.23 7.11
CA MET A 335 -16.54 0.70 6.98
C MET A 335 -16.28 1.95 7.84
N PRO A 336 -16.35 3.17 7.28
CA PRO A 336 -16.20 4.38 8.06
C PRO A 336 -17.45 4.63 8.92
N VAL A 337 -17.26 5.30 10.07
CA VAL A 337 -18.37 5.78 10.92
C VAL A 337 -19.17 6.87 10.22
N SER A 338 -18.50 7.71 9.42
CA SER A 338 -19.10 8.79 8.63
C SER A 338 -18.47 8.89 7.25
N GLY A 339 -19.28 9.25 6.24
CA GLY A 339 -18.84 9.36 4.84
C GLY A 339 -18.91 8.04 4.09
N LYS A 340 -18.36 8.03 2.86
CA LYS A 340 -18.34 6.84 2.00
C LYS A 340 -17.02 6.07 2.17
N PRO A 341 -17.03 4.73 2.10
CA PRO A 341 -15.80 3.95 2.06
C PRO A 341 -15.01 4.22 0.77
N THR A 342 -13.78 3.70 0.66
CA THR A 342 -12.95 3.88 -0.54
C THR A 342 -13.64 3.29 -1.79
N ARG A 343 -13.26 3.74 -2.99
CA ARG A 343 -13.86 3.22 -4.23
C ARG A 343 -13.65 1.72 -4.40
N ASN A 344 -12.46 1.21 -4.08
CA ASN A 344 -12.16 -0.23 -4.15
C ASN A 344 -13.01 -1.02 -3.14
N PHE A 345 -13.23 -0.48 -1.93
CA PHE A 345 -14.15 -1.09 -0.99
C PHE A 345 -15.58 -1.15 -1.55
N GLN A 346 -16.06 -0.06 -2.16
CA GLN A 346 -17.39 -0.02 -2.80
C GLN A 346 -17.53 -1.07 -3.92
N VAL A 347 -16.48 -1.34 -4.71
CA VAL A 347 -16.48 -2.44 -5.68
C VAL A 347 -16.75 -3.78 -5.01
N GLY A 348 -16.15 -4.03 -3.85
CA GLY A 348 -16.43 -5.22 -3.05
C GLY A 348 -17.90 -5.32 -2.61
N GLN A 349 -18.52 -4.19 -2.29
CA GLN A 349 -19.95 -4.15 -1.93
C GLN A 349 -20.83 -4.49 -3.13
N VAL A 350 -20.52 -3.92 -4.31
CA VAL A 350 -21.21 -4.24 -5.57
C VAL A 350 -21.06 -5.73 -5.90
N LEU A 351 -19.84 -6.27 -5.79
CA LEU A 351 -19.59 -7.70 -5.98
C LEU A 351 -20.44 -8.54 -5.02
N SER A 352 -20.54 -8.15 -3.75
CA SER A 352 -21.34 -8.84 -2.74
C SER A 352 -22.83 -8.85 -3.08
N ASP A 353 -23.38 -7.70 -3.46
CA ASP A 353 -24.81 -7.55 -3.77
C ASP A 353 -25.18 -8.41 -4.98
N HIS A 354 -24.37 -8.37 -6.05
CA HIS A 354 -24.62 -9.17 -7.24
C HIS A 354 -24.38 -10.67 -7.02
N MET A 355 -23.33 -11.08 -6.29
CA MET A 355 -23.14 -12.49 -5.95
C MET A 355 -24.31 -13.04 -5.12
N ARG A 356 -24.90 -12.21 -4.25
CA ARG A 356 -26.10 -12.59 -3.49
C ARG A 356 -27.33 -12.72 -4.39
N LEU A 357 -27.47 -11.86 -5.39
CA LEU A 357 -28.64 -11.82 -6.25
C LEU A 357 -28.59 -12.93 -7.32
N GLU A 358 -27.44 -13.09 -7.98
CA GLU A 358 -27.20 -14.04 -9.06
C GLU A 358 -26.85 -15.45 -8.56
N GLN A 359 -26.51 -15.60 -7.27
CA GLN A 359 -26.06 -16.86 -6.66
C GLN A 359 -24.86 -17.50 -7.38
N ARG A 360 -23.98 -16.66 -7.94
CA ARG A 360 -22.73 -17.07 -8.60
C ARG A 360 -21.70 -15.94 -8.53
N CYS A 361 -20.45 -16.29 -8.84
CA CYS A 361 -19.41 -15.33 -9.16
C CYS A 361 -19.68 -14.62 -10.51
N PRO A 362 -19.07 -13.45 -10.78
CA PRO A 362 -19.12 -12.83 -12.10
C PRO A 362 -18.52 -13.74 -13.17
N GLU A 363 -19.08 -13.74 -14.38
CA GLU A 363 -18.60 -14.43 -15.59
C GLU A 363 -17.26 -13.88 -16.06
N SER A 364 -17.03 -12.59 -15.87
CA SER A 364 -15.82 -11.90 -16.32
C SER A 364 -15.55 -10.62 -15.52
N MET A 365 -14.35 -10.06 -15.69
CA MET A 365 -14.03 -8.73 -15.15
C MET A 365 -14.94 -7.66 -15.79
N GLU A 366 -15.26 -7.79 -17.07
CA GLU A 366 -16.12 -6.87 -17.81
C GLU A 366 -17.54 -6.84 -17.23
N GLU A 367 -18.07 -7.99 -16.79
CA GLU A 367 -19.36 -8.05 -16.10
C GLU A 367 -19.31 -7.27 -14.77
N LEU A 368 -18.28 -7.51 -13.94
CA LEU A 368 -18.11 -6.79 -12.68
C LEU A 368 -17.94 -5.28 -12.89
N GLU A 369 -17.20 -4.87 -13.92
CA GLU A 369 -17.07 -3.45 -14.28
C GLU A 369 -18.40 -2.85 -14.73
N GLY A 370 -19.22 -3.61 -15.46
CA GLY A 370 -20.58 -3.20 -15.82
C GLY A 370 -21.47 -3.00 -14.59
N TRP A 371 -21.40 -3.90 -13.60
CA TRP A 371 -22.10 -3.74 -12.33
C TRP A 371 -21.64 -2.49 -11.57
N CYS A 372 -20.32 -2.24 -11.56
CA CYS A 372 -19.75 -1.05 -10.92
C CYS A 372 -20.23 0.25 -11.60
N GLU A 373 -20.27 0.28 -12.94
CA GLU A 373 -20.79 1.43 -13.69
C GLU A 373 -22.27 1.68 -13.41
N ALA A 374 -23.08 0.62 -13.37
CA ALA A 374 -24.49 0.71 -13.01
C ALA A 374 -24.71 1.24 -11.57
N ALA A 375 -23.78 0.93 -10.66
CA ALA A 375 -23.76 1.46 -9.29
C ALA A 375 -23.14 2.88 -9.18
N GLY A 376 -22.77 3.52 -10.30
CA GLY A 376 -22.22 4.87 -10.34
C GLY A 376 -20.71 4.98 -10.06
N LEU A 377 -19.98 3.86 -10.07
CA LEU A 377 -18.53 3.84 -9.90
C LEU A 377 -17.82 4.00 -11.25
N ARG A 378 -17.12 5.12 -11.45
CA ARG A 378 -16.34 5.37 -12.69
C ARG A 378 -15.09 4.48 -12.75
N LYS A 379 -14.89 3.78 -13.88
CA LYS A 379 -13.74 2.90 -14.17
C LYS A 379 -12.36 3.51 -13.88
N GLY A 380 -12.19 4.82 -14.15
CA GLY A 380 -10.90 5.52 -14.04
C GLY A 380 -10.25 5.54 -12.65
N GLY A 381 -10.94 5.13 -11.59
CA GLY A 381 -10.41 5.08 -10.21
C GLY A 381 -10.48 3.71 -9.53
N LEU A 382 -10.68 2.62 -10.29
CA LEU A 382 -10.76 1.25 -9.76
C LEU A 382 -9.37 0.58 -9.78
N GLU A 383 -8.41 1.18 -9.08
CA GLU A 383 -7.00 0.72 -9.08
C GLU A 383 -6.86 -0.73 -8.56
N GLY A 384 -7.75 -1.18 -7.68
CA GLY A 384 -7.78 -2.56 -7.20
C GLY A 384 -8.10 -3.55 -8.33
N LEU A 385 -9.10 -3.26 -9.16
CA LEU A 385 -9.44 -4.12 -10.31
C LEU A 385 -8.37 -4.07 -11.39
N LYS A 386 -7.77 -2.89 -11.63
CA LYS A 386 -6.64 -2.76 -12.56
C LYS A 386 -5.45 -3.61 -12.13
N ALA A 387 -5.11 -3.60 -10.84
CA ALA A 387 -4.04 -4.43 -10.30
C ALA A 387 -4.38 -5.93 -10.39
N LEU A 388 -5.64 -6.29 -10.09
CA LEU A 388 -6.09 -7.68 -10.11
C LEU A 388 -5.98 -8.33 -11.50
N ARG A 389 -6.18 -7.57 -12.59
CA ARG A 389 -5.94 -8.03 -13.97
C ARG A 389 -4.55 -8.60 -14.19
N TYR A 390 -3.55 -8.07 -13.50
CA TYR A 390 -2.14 -8.45 -13.63
C TYR A 390 -1.63 -9.25 -12.43
N TRP A 391 -2.52 -9.71 -11.55
CA TRP A 391 -2.12 -10.31 -10.28
C TRP A 391 -1.16 -11.51 -10.42
N PRO A 392 -1.38 -12.50 -11.32
CA PRO A 392 -0.44 -13.62 -11.48
C PRO A 392 0.96 -13.18 -11.91
N GLN A 393 1.08 -12.07 -12.64
CA GLN A 393 2.36 -11.50 -13.04
C GLN A 393 3.02 -10.75 -11.88
N ILE A 394 2.23 -9.97 -11.13
CA ILE A 394 2.71 -9.26 -9.93
C ILE A 394 3.25 -10.29 -8.91
N ALA A 395 2.47 -11.33 -8.61
CA ALA A 395 2.85 -12.37 -7.66
C ALA A 395 4.16 -13.07 -8.07
N ARG A 396 4.29 -13.46 -9.34
CA ARG A 396 5.51 -14.10 -9.86
C ARG A 396 6.71 -13.17 -9.85
N LYS A 397 6.55 -11.92 -10.27
CA LYS A 397 7.65 -10.94 -10.32
C LYS A 397 8.30 -10.74 -8.95
N TYR A 398 7.49 -10.56 -7.92
CA TYR A 398 7.99 -10.29 -6.56
C TYR A 398 8.20 -11.58 -5.75
N SER A 399 8.02 -12.76 -6.36
CA SER A 399 8.12 -14.06 -5.68
C SER A 399 7.26 -14.10 -4.41
N ILE A 400 6.02 -13.62 -4.52
CA ILE A 400 5.06 -13.57 -3.42
C ILE A 400 4.63 -15.00 -3.08
N PRO A 401 4.84 -15.47 -1.84
CA PRO A 401 4.36 -16.77 -1.42
C PRO A 401 2.84 -16.84 -1.46
N VAL A 402 2.30 -17.97 -1.90
CA VAL A 402 0.85 -18.19 -2.03
C VAL A 402 0.09 -17.89 -0.74
N HIS A 403 0.63 -18.30 0.40
CA HIS A 403 0.03 -18.12 1.73
C HIS A 403 0.01 -16.66 2.20
N ASP A 404 0.87 -15.80 1.63
CA ASP A 404 0.92 -14.36 1.93
C ASP A 404 -0.02 -13.55 1.03
N ALA A 405 -0.74 -14.22 0.12
CA ALA A 405 -1.70 -13.57 -0.76
C ALA A 405 -3.00 -14.37 -0.98
N SER A 406 -3.32 -15.30 -0.07
CA SER A 406 -4.47 -16.20 -0.20
C SER A 406 -5.79 -15.47 -0.45
N MET A 407 -6.04 -14.33 0.21
CA MET A 407 -7.29 -13.59 0.02
C MET A 407 -7.36 -12.94 -1.36
N ILE A 408 -6.25 -12.38 -1.85
CA ILE A 408 -6.17 -11.81 -3.21
C ILE A 408 -6.32 -12.92 -4.25
N ASN A 409 -5.71 -14.09 -4.01
CA ASN A 409 -5.84 -15.27 -4.86
C ASN A 409 -7.30 -15.75 -4.94
N LEU A 410 -8.01 -15.81 -3.80
CA LEU A 410 -9.42 -16.19 -3.76
C LEU A 410 -10.30 -15.18 -4.53
N LEU A 411 -10.05 -13.88 -4.38
CA LEU A 411 -10.74 -12.85 -5.17
C LEU A 411 -10.43 -12.97 -6.67
N TYR A 412 -9.18 -13.24 -7.03
CA TYR A 412 -8.77 -13.47 -8.40
C TYR A 412 -9.50 -14.68 -9.00
N MET A 413 -9.58 -15.80 -8.27
CA MET A 413 -10.33 -16.99 -8.67
C MET A 413 -11.81 -16.70 -8.91
N ALA A 414 -12.44 -15.92 -8.03
CA ALA A 414 -13.84 -15.55 -8.17
C ALA A 414 -14.12 -14.77 -9.48
N ILE A 415 -13.16 -14.00 -9.99
CA ILE A 415 -13.36 -13.13 -11.16
C ILE A 415 -12.83 -13.77 -12.45
N TYR A 416 -11.64 -14.38 -12.39
CA TYR A 416 -10.90 -14.90 -13.55
C TYR A 416 -10.86 -16.42 -13.65
N GLY A 417 -11.34 -17.14 -12.63
CA GLY A 417 -11.36 -18.60 -12.65
C GLY A 417 -12.25 -19.17 -13.75
N ARG A 418 -12.03 -20.43 -14.10
CA ARG A 418 -13.02 -21.20 -14.88
C ARG A 418 -14.25 -21.47 -14.02
N GLN A 419 -15.37 -21.86 -14.63
CA GLN A 419 -16.63 -22.07 -13.90
C GLN A 419 -16.47 -22.93 -12.63
N ALA A 420 -15.84 -24.10 -12.74
CA ALA A 420 -15.60 -24.97 -11.58
C ALA A 420 -14.79 -24.29 -10.46
N THR A 421 -13.79 -23.47 -10.82
CA THR A 421 -13.00 -22.69 -9.86
C THR A 421 -13.82 -21.58 -9.23
N LYS A 422 -14.69 -20.93 -10.01
CA LYS A 422 -15.60 -19.89 -9.56
C LYS A 422 -16.67 -20.43 -8.62
N ASP A 423 -17.16 -21.64 -8.85
CA ASP A 423 -18.13 -22.29 -7.96
C ASP A 423 -17.50 -22.59 -6.59
N VAL A 424 -16.24 -23.04 -6.57
CA VAL A 424 -15.46 -23.21 -5.33
C VAL A 424 -15.23 -21.87 -4.64
N ALA A 425 -14.78 -20.85 -5.37
CA ALA A 425 -14.55 -19.51 -4.82
C ALA A 425 -15.84 -18.90 -4.26
N PHE A 426 -16.96 -19.05 -4.96
CA PHE A 426 -18.28 -18.64 -4.50
C PHE A 426 -18.61 -19.32 -3.17
N SER A 427 -18.54 -20.66 -3.11
CA SER A 427 -18.84 -21.42 -1.90
C SER A 427 -18.00 -20.98 -0.70
N VAL A 428 -16.69 -20.73 -0.89
CA VAL A 428 -15.81 -20.27 0.19
C VAL A 428 -16.13 -18.83 0.60
N MET A 429 -16.33 -17.94 -0.37
CA MET A 429 -16.56 -16.52 -0.09
C MET A 429 -17.92 -16.25 0.54
N THR A 430 -18.97 -17.01 0.21
CA THR A 430 -20.34 -16.74 0.67
C THR A 430 -20.74 -17.49 1.94
N ASP A 431 -20.07 -18.59 2.29
CA ASP A 431 -20.32 -19.31 3.55
C ASP A 431 -19.38 -18.82 4.65
N SER A 432 -19.94 -18.32 5.75
CA SER A 432 -19.14 -17.72 6.84
C SER A 432 -18.21 -18.72 7.50
N ARG A 433 -18.59 -20.00 7.60
CA ARG A 433 -17.75 -21.03 8.22
C ARG A 433 -16.60 -21.40 7.29
N GLN A 434 -16.89 -21.60 6.00
CA GLN A 434 -15.86 -21.86 4.99
C GLN A 434 -14.86 -20.71 4.91
N LEU A 435 -15.34 -19.45 4.90
CA LEU A 435 -14.47 -18.28 4.88
C LEU A 435 -13.59 -18.19 6.13
N SER A 436 -14.16 -18.39 7.33
CA SER A 436 -13.38 -18.41 8.57
C SER A 436 -12.30 -19.48 8.58
N THR A 437 -12.64 -20.70 8.16
CA THR A 437 -11.68 -21.80 8.06
C THR A 437 -10.61 -21.53 7.00
N TYR A 438 -10.99 -20.97 5.85
CA TYR A 438 -10.04 -20.56 4.81
C TYR A 438 -9.07 -19.50 5.33
N CYS A 439 -9.54 -18.49 6.06
CA CYS A 439 -8.68 -17.48 6.67
C CYS A 439 -7.65 -18.11 7.64
N GLN A 440 -8.02 -19.17 8.35
CA GLN A 440 -7.15 -19.85 9.30
C GLN A 440 -6.14 -20.79 8.63
N GLU A 441 -6.57 -21.57 7.64
CA GLU A 441 -5.73 -22.63 7.05
C GLU A 441 -4.89 -22.13 5.87
N SER A 442 -5.36 -21.13 5.12
CA SER A 442 -4.64 -20.61 3.95
C SER A 442 -3.32 -19.91 4.29
N VAL A 443 -3.11 -19.56 5.55
CA VAL A 443 -1.87 -18.94 6.06
C VAL A 443 -0.85 -19.96 6.56
N ARG A 444 -1.20 -21.25 6.61
CA ARG A 444 -0.35 -22.31 7.14
C ARG A 444 0.48 -22.95 6.01
N PRO A 445 1.80 -23.15 6.21
CA PRO A 445 2.61 -23.98 5.32
C PRO A 445 2.02 -25.39 5.23
N SER A 446 2.11 -26.02 4.06
CA SER A 446 1.60 -27.37 3.78
C SER A 446 1.98 -28.39 4.86
N HIS A 447 3.24 -28.39 5.32
CA HIS A 447 3.73 -29.30 6.35
C HIS A 447 3.04 -29.17 7.72
N SER A 448 2.40 -28.03 8.02
CA SER A 448 1.67 -27.84 9.29
C SER A 448 0.22 -28.34 9.23
N ARG A 449 -0.31 -28.65 8.04
CA ARG A 449 -1.68 -29.16 7.85
C ARG A 449 -1.81 -30.63 8.24
N ARG A 450 -0.75 -31.42 8.03
CA ARG A 450 -0.67 -32.85 8.33
C ARG A 450 -1.20 -33.22 9.72
N TYR A 451 -0.75 -32.52 10.76
CA TYR A 451 -1.20 -32.80 12.13
C TYR A 451 -2.61 -32.30 12.42
N ALA A 452 -3.03 -31.19 11.82
CA ALA A 452 -4.39 -30.68 11.98
C ALA A 452 -5.42 -31.59 11.30
N GLU A 453 -5.11 -32.10 10.11
CA GLU A 453 -5.93 -33.09 9.39
C GLU A 453 -5.99 -34.42 10.15
N ALA A 454 -4.86 -34.88 10.71
CA ALA A 454 -4.85 -36.09 11.53
C ALA A 454 -5.70 -35.95 12.80
N LEU A 455 -5.69 -34.78 13.46
CA LEU A 455 -6.56 -34.51 14.61
C LEU A 455 -8.06 -34.45 14.24
N GLN A 456 -8.39 -34.13 13.00
CA GLN A 456 -9.79 -34.12 12.52
C GLN A 456 -10.29 -35.51 12.14
N ASN A 457 -9.39 -36.47 11.89
CA ASN A 457 -9.69 -37.82 11.43
C ASN A 457 -9.08 -38.90 12.34
N LEU A 458 -9.18 -38.74 13.68
CA LEU A 458 -8.59 -39.66 14.66
C LEU A 458 -9.18 -41.09 14.63
N ASP A 459 -10.29 -41.27 13.91
CA ASP A 459 -10.89 -42.56 13.61
C ASP A 459 -10.10 -43.37 12.56
N LEU A 460 -9.25 -42.72 11.76
CA LEU A 460 -8.32 -43.39 10.87
C LEU A 460 -7.07 -43.85 11.66
N PRO A 461 -6.69 -45.15 11.61
CA PRO A 461 -5.54 -45.67 12.34
C PRO A 461 -4.24 -44.90 12.06
N GLU A 462 -4.01 -44.53 10.81
CA GLU A 462 -2.81 -43.83 10.35
C GLU A 462 -2.71 -42.39 10.90
N ALA A 463 -3.86 -41.69 11.00
CA ALA A 463 -3.94 -40.37 11.60
C ALA A 463 -3.69 -40.42 13.12
N MET A 464 -4.22 -41.44 13.79
CA MET A 464 -3.98 -41.68 15.21
C MET A 464 -2.50 -42.04 15.46
N ASP A 465 -1.92 -42.91 14.65
CA ASP A 465 -0.50 -43.27 14.73
C ASP A 465 0.41 -42.06 14.54
N LEU A 466 0.10 -41.16 13.60
CA LEU A 466 0.83 -39.92 13.39
C LEU A 466 0.83 -39.01 14.63
N ILE A 467 -0.33 -38.83 15.28
CA ILE A 467 -0.43 -38.00 16.50
C ILE A 467 0.26 -38.67 17.68
N VAL A 468 0.11 -39.98 17.85
CA VAL A 468 0.83 -40.75 18.88
C VAL A 468 2.34 -40.64 18.69
N ASN A 469 2.84 -40.79 17.46
CA ASN A 469 4.26 -40.64 17.15
C ASN A 469 4.77 -39.23 17.43
N ALA A 470 3.99 -38.18 17.15
CA ALA A 470 4.34 -36.81 17.51
C ALA A 470 4.40 -36.59 19.03
N VAL A 471 3.46 -37.16 19.79
CA VAL A 471 3.46 -37.11 21.27
C VAL A 471 4.65 -37.89 21.84
N ILE A 472 4.96 -39.06 21.28
CA ILE A 472 6.16 -39.84 21.64
C ILE A 472 7.42 -39.03 21.34
N ALA A 473 7.50 -38.38 20.19
CA ALA A 473 8.63 -37.53 19.81
C ALA A 473 8.78 -36.30 20.72
N ASP A 474 7.69 -35.64 21.13
CA ASP A 474 7.73 -34.53 22.09
C ASP A 474 8.20 -35.00 23.48
N ASN A 475 7.67 -36.14 23.95
CA ASN A 475 8.11 -36.77 25.19
C ASN A 475 9.59 -37.17 25.13
N ALA A 476 10.03 -37.74 24.00
CA ALA A 476 11.43 -38.09 23.76
C ALA A 476 12.33 -36.84 23.70
N ARG A 477 11.90 -35.73 23.07
CA ARG A 477 12.63 -34.45 23.05
C ARG A 477 12.71 -33.79 24.43
N ARG A 478 11.68 -33.91 25.26
CA ARG A 478 11.71 -33.46 26.67
C ARG A 478 12.67 -34.31 27.51
N LEU A 479 12.84 -35.58 27.15
CA LEU A 479 13.77 -36.51 27.80
C LEU A 479 15.20 -36.41 27.25
N ILE A 480 15.37 -35.95 26.02
CA ILE A 480 16.63 -35.96 25.26
C ILE A 480 16.72 -34.65 24.46
N ARG A 481 17.56 -33.70 24.90
CA ARG A 481 18.06 -32.65 23.98
C ARG A 481 18.83 -33.35 22.86
N GLY A 482 18.34 -33.34 21.62
CA GLY A 482 19.13 -33.67 20.43
C GLY A 482 18.36 -34.32 19.27
N ASP A 483 18.04 -33.48 18.29
CA ASP A 483 18.01 -33.69 16.82
C ASP A 483 16.94 -34.55 16.07
N SER A 484 16.50 -33.95 14.95
CA SER A 484 15.80 -34.35 13.69
C SER A 484 15.22 -35.77 13.49
N GLY A 485 14.13 -36.06 12.75
CA GLY A 485 13.23 -35.36 11.81
C GLY A 485 12.88 -36.33 10.65
N PHE A 486 11.60 -36.57 10.26
CA PHE A 486 11.26 -37.39 9.06
C PHE A 486 9.89 -37.12 8.37
N GLU A 487 10.01 -37.07 7.03
CA GLU A 487 9.24 -37.53 5.85
C GLU A 487 7.70 -37.68 5.80
N ASP A 488 7.18 -37.29 4.62
CA ASP A 488 5.78 -37.14 4.19
C ASP A 488 5.18 -38.41 3.56
N MET A 489 3.86 -38.59 3.72
CA MET A 489 3.01 -39.52 2.96
C MET A 489 1.63 -38.88 2.72
N GLU A 490 1.09 -39.03 1.51
CA GLU A 490 -0.18 -38.46 1.01
C GLU A 490 -1.41 -39.27 1.43
N VAL A 491 -2.56 -38.57 1.61
CA VAL A 491 -3.90 -39.15 1.87
C VAL A 491 -4.90 -38.54 0.87
N ASP A 492 -5.83 -39.36 0.37
CA ASP A 492 -6.84 -39.03 -0.64
C ASP A 492 -8.28 -39.22 -0.08
N ASP A 493 -9.10 -38.17 -0.18
CA ASP A 493 -10.59 -38.16 -0.27
C ASP A 493 -11.05 -36.71 -0.62
N ASP A 494 -12.17 -36.54 -1.36
CA ASP A 494 -12.58 -35.24 -1.96
C ASP A 494 -12.67 -34.11 -0.91
N PRO A 495 -11.73 -33.15 -0.91
CA PRO A 495 -11.50 -32.34 0.28
C PRO A 495 -12.53 -31.19 0.38
N PRO A 496 -12.77 -30.64 1.60
CA PRO A 496 -13.60 -29.46 1.81
C PRO A 496 -13.29 -28.32 0.83
N ALA A 497 -14.30 -27.48 0.51
CA ALA A 497 -14.17 -26.43 -0.50
C ALA A 497 -12.99 -25.46 -0.25
N TYR A 498 -12.71 -25.12 1.01
CA TYR A 498 -11.55 -24.30 1.36
C TYR A 498 -10.20 -24.98 1.00
N LEU A 499 -10.08 -26.30 1.19
CA LEU A 499 -8.88 -27.07 0.80
C LEU A 499 -8.76 -27.17 -0.72
N ARG A 500 -9.88 -27.40 -1.43
CA ARG A 500 -9.88 -27.37 -2.90
C ARG A 500 -9.44 -26.01 -3.44
N ALA A 501 -9.90 -24.93 -2.83
CA ALA A 501 -9.46 -23.59 -3.21
C ALA A 501 -7.95 -23.42 -3.02
N MET A 502 -7.40 -23.88 -1.89
CA MET A 502 -5.97 -23.83 -1.60
C MET A 502 -5.15 -24.65 -2.61
N ASN A 503 -5.58 -25.89 -2.90
CA ASN A 503 -4.91 -26.76 -3.87
C ASN A 503 -4.92 -26.17 -5.29
N VAL A 504 -6.02 -25.52 -5.71
CA VAL A 504 -6.06 -24.85 -7.02
C VAL A 504 -5.07 -23.68 -7.05
N ILE A 505 -5.01 -22.87 -5.99
CA ILE A 505 -4.09 -21.73 -5.93
C ILE A 505 -2.62 -22.19 -5.96
N GLU A 506 -2.29 -23.23 -5.20
CA GLU A 506 -0.93 -23.78 -5.13
C GLU A 506 -0.46 -24.37 -6.48
N ASN A 507 -1.39 -24.85 -7.32
CA ASN A 507 -1.08 -25.48 -8.61
C ASN A 507 -1.29 -24.58 -9.86
N ALA A 508 -1.96 -23.43 -9.73
CA ALA A 508 -2.39 -22.61 -10.88
C ALA A 508 -1.64 -21.28 -11.07
N LEU A 509 -0.79 -20.86 -10.12
CA LEU A 509 -0.08 -19.57 -10.16
C LEU A 509 1.35 -19.66 -10.70
#